data_AF-A0A8T6S8S8-F1
#
_entry.id   AF-A0A8T6S8S8-F1
#
_cell.length_a   1.000
_cell.length_b   1.000
_cell.length_c   1.000
_cell.angle_alpha   90.00
_cell.angle_beta   90.00
_cell.angle_gamma   90.00
#
_symmetry.space_group_name_H-M   'P 1'
#
loop_
_entity.id
_entity.type
_entity.pdbx_description
1 polymer ?
#
loop_
_entity_poly.entity_id
_entity_poly.type
_entity_poly.pdbx_seq_one_letter_code
_entity_poly.pdbx_strand_id
1 'polypeptide(L)'
;FNTTTYYNSNVVGIATVTDLAPDEERDIIFEWNTTGIAEGNYTIKAEADIVPYELDTGDNTLTDGVVWVMTQIHDVATVDVTLSSNASYQGWIIGINVTAENLGGFNETFDVKAYLNTTLIGTIHVADLAPGNQYLAEFDLNTSGLTPCHTYI
;
A
#
# COMPACT_ATOMS: atom_id res chain seq x y z
N PHE A 1 15.88 -25.99 -27.87
CA PHE A 1 15.41 -26.46 -26.55
C PHE A 1 14.35 -25.49 -26.05
N ASN A 2 13.51 -25.86 -25.08
CA ASN A 2 12.73 -24.85 -24.38
C ASN A 2 13.46 -24.39 -23.12
N THR A 3 13.23 -23.15 -22.76
CA THR A 3 13.46 -22.68 -21.40
C THR A 3 12.12 -22.44 -20.74
N THR A 4 11.99 -22.86 -19.48
CA THR A 4 10.81 -22.66 -18.66
C THR A 4 11.18 -21.87 -17.41
N THR A 5 10.49 -20.76 -17.17
CA THR A 5 10.64 -19.96 -15.96
C THR A 5 9.50 -20.28 -14.99
N TYR A 6 9.83 -20.34 -13.70
CA TYR A 6 8.90 -20.65 -12.63
C TYR A 6 8.97 -19.63 -11.51
N TYR A 7 7.83 -19.45 -10.83
CA TYR A 7 7.81 -18.96 -9.46
C TYR A 7 7.46 -20.13 -8.54
N ASN A 8 8.31 -20.41 -7.54
CA ASN A 8 8.30 -21.63 -6.74
C ASN A 8 8.24 -22.90 -7.62
N SER A 9 7.05 -23.46 -7.80
CA SER A 9 6.79 -24.64 -8.64
C SER A 9 5.78 -24.40 -9.76
N ASN A 10 5.32 -23.15 -9.95
CA ASN A 10 4.34 -22.78 -10.96
C ASN A 10 5.04 -22.14 -12.15
N VAL A 11 4.58 -22.46 -13.37
CA VAL A 11 5.16 -21.92 -14.60
C VAL A 11 4.75 -20.46 -14.77
N VAL A 12 5.74 -19.59 -14.98
CA VAL A 12 5.57 -18.21 -15.44
C VAL A 12 5.42 -18.20 -16.96
N GLY A 13 6.30 -18.90 -17.66
CA GLY A 13 6.30 -18.98 -19.11
C GLY A 13 7.29 -19.99 -19.66
N ILE A 14 7.11 -20.32 -20.94
CA ILE A 14 7.97 -21.22 -21.70
C ILE A 14 8.35 -20.52 -23.00
N ALA A 15 9.62 -20.52 -23.36
CA ALA A 15 10.11 -20.01 -24.63
C ALA A 15 10.94 -21.08 -25.35
N THR A 16 10.67 -21.27 -26.64
CA THR A 16 11.48 -22.14 -27.49
C THR A 16 12.66 -21.35 -28.04
N VAL A 17 13.86 -21.81 -27.73
CA VAL A 17 15.11 -21.29 -28.29
C VAL A 17 15.55 -22.17 -29.45
N THR A 18 15.78 -21.53 -30.59
CA THR A 18 16.28 -22.13 -31.83
C THR A 18 17.54 -21.40 -32.25
N ASP A 19 18.43 -22.13 -32.93
CA ASP A 19 19.63 -21.61 -33.60
C ASP A 19 20.55 -20.74 -32.73
N LEU A 20 20.68 -21.08 -31.44
CA LEU A 20 21.67 -20.45 -30.55
C LEU A 20 23.05 -21.04 -30.85
N ALA A 21 23.99 -20.21 -31.31
CA ALA A 21 25.34 -20.64 -31.68
C ALA A 21 26.18 -20.98 -30.42
N PRO A 22 27.28 -21.75 -30.58
CA PRO A 22 28.22 -21.96 -29.48
C PRO A 22 28.76 -20.63 -28.93
N ASP A 23 28.78 -20.49 -27.60
CA ASP A 23 29.24 -19.28 -26.90
C ASP A 23 28.35 -18.03 -27.14
N GLU A 24 27.13 -18.22 -27.67
CA GLU A 24 26.14 -17.15 -27.83
C GLU A 24 25.18 -17.08 -26.63
N GLU A 25 24.91 -15.87 -26.17
CA GLU A 25 23.90 -15.58 -25.15
C GLU A 25 22.67 -14.93 -25.79
N ARG A 26 21.50 -15.25 -25.24
CA ARG A 26 20.22 -14.67 -25.67
C ARG A 26 19.35 -14.35 -24.48
N ASP A 27 18.95 -13.09 -24.40
CA ASP A 27 17.97 -12.64 -23.41
C ASP A 27 16.56 -13.13 -23.77
N ILE A 28 15.88 -13.68 -22.77
CA ILE A 28 14.49 -14.14 -22.87
C ILE A 28 13.72 -13.47 -21.75
N ILE A 29 12.70 -12.70 -22.12
CA ILE A 29 11.90 -11.90 -21.19
C ILE A 29 10.58 -12.61 -20.94
N PHE A 30 10.28 -12.86 -19.67
CA PHE A 30 8.98 -13.36 -19.21
C PHE A 30 8.32 -12.34 -18.31
N GLU A 31 7.03 -12.08 -18.56
CA GLU A 31 6.21 -11.22 -17.70
C GLU A 31 5.44 -12.08 -16.70
N TRP A 32 5.77 -11.94 -15.42
CA TRP A 32 5.03 -12.63 -14.36
C TRP A 32 3.82 -11.81 -13.93
N ASN A 33 2.63 -12.31 -14.25
CA ASN A 33 1.38 -11.74 -13.75
C ASN A 33 1.14 -12.17 -12.30
N THR A 34 1.29 -11.22 -11.36
CA THR A 34 1.07 -11.44 -9.92
C THR A 34 -0.37 -11.16 -9.47
N THR A 35 -1.28 -10.90 -10.39
CA THR A 35 -2.70 -10.64 -10.05
C THR A 35 -3.30 -11.84 -9.34
N GLY A 36 -3.80 -11.62 -8.11
CA GLY A 36 -4.41 -12.66 -7.30
C GLY A 36 -3.43 -13.60 -6.59
N ILE A 37 -2.11 -13.35 -6.70
CA ILE A 37 -1.09 -14.06 -5.92
C ILE A 37 -1.14 -13.53 -4.49
N ALA A 38 -1.14 -14.45 -3.51
CA ALA A 38 -1.18 -14.10 -2.09
C ALA A 38 0.11 -13.39 -1.66
N GLU A 39 0.04 -12.56 -0.62
CA GLU A 39 1.23 -11.95 -0.03
C GLU A 39 2.26 -13.01 0.39
N GLY A 40 3.53 -12.76 0.07
CA GLY A 40 4.61 -13.62 0.51
C GLY A 40 5.84 -13.58 -0.36
N ASN A 41 6.79 -14.43 0.00
CA ASN A 41 8.07 -14.58 -0.68
C ASN A 41 7.98 -15.71 -1.71
N TYR A 42 8.35 -15.42 -2.95
CA TYR A 42 8.30 -16.34 -4.08
C TYR A 42 9.68 -16.44 -4.74
N THR A 43 10.19 -17.66 -4.86
CA THR A 43 11.50 -17.92 -5.48
C THR A 43 11.36 -18.01 -6.99
N ILE A 44 12.17 -17.26 -7.75
CA ILE A 44 12.22 -17.34 -9.21
C ILE A 44 13.36 -18.28 -9.63
N LYS A 45 13.03 -19.22 -10.52
CA LYS A 45 14.02 -20.08 -11.19
C LYS A 45 13.70 -20.21 -12.67
N ALA A 46 14.71 -20.51 -13.47
CA ALA A 46 14.54 -20.93 -14.86
C ALA A 46 15.28 -22.26 -15.08
N GLU A 47 14.73 -23.08 -15.97
CA GLU A 47 15.40 -24.29 -16.43
C GLU A 47 15.33 -24.44 -17.94
N ALA A 48 16.38 -24.99 -18.56
CA ALA A 48 16.42 -25.37 -19.96
C ALA A 48 16.17 -26.88 -20.10
N ASP A 49 15.46 -27.27 -21.16
CA ASP A 49 15.27 -28.67 -21.51
C ASP A 49 16.60 -29.32 -21.86
N ILE A 50 16.78 -30.57 -21.42
CA ILE A 50 17.93 -31.39 -21.81
C ILE A 50 17.86 -31.68 -23.32
N VAL A 51 18.94 -31.44 -24.05
CA VAL A 51 19.04 -31.73 -25.48
C VAL A 51 19.76 -33.04 -25.78
N PRO A 52 19.54 -33.67 -26.95
CA PRO A 52 20.25 -34.89 -27.31
C PRO A 52 21.78 -34.71 -27.26
N TYR A 53 22.45 -35.70 -26.66
CA TYR A 53 23.92 -35.74 -26.50
C TYR A 53 24.51 -34.72 -25.53
N GLU A 54 23.68 -34.01 -24.78
CA GLU A 54 24.11 -33.23 -23.63
C GLU A 54 24.53 -34.15 -22.48
N LEU A 55 25.75 -33.94 -21.97
CA LEU A 55 26.32 -34.76 -20.89
C LEU A 55 26.37 -34.00 -19.56
N ASP A 56 26.55 -32.68 -19.62
CA ASP A 56 26.47 -31.80 -18.46
C ASP A 56 25.08 -31.15 -18.45
N THR A 57 24.29 -31.46 -17.45
CA THR A 57 22.90 -30.97 -17.31
C THR A 57 22.69 -30.27 -15.97
N GLY A 58 23.75 -30.15 -15.17
CA GLY A 58 23.69 -29.57 -13.82
C GLY A 58 23.54 -28.05 -13.84
N ASP A 59 23.90 -27.41 -14.95
CA ASP A 59 23.82 -25.98 -15.21
C ASP A 59 22.54 -25.56 -15.95
N ASN A 60 21.72 -26.52 -16.38
CA ASN A 60 20.44 -26.23 -17.04
C ASN A 60 19.40 -25.62 -16.10
N THR A 61 19.65 -25.54 -14.79
CA THR A 61 18.74 -24.89 -13.84
C THR A 61 19.46 -23.81 -13.04
N LEU A 62 18.92 -22.60 -13.05
CA LEU A 62 19.40 -21.50 -12.22
C LEU A 62 18.26 -20.93 -11.38
N THR A 63 18.50 -20.77 -10.08
CA THR A 63 17.61 -20.04 -9.17
C THR A 63 18.21 -18.67 -8.95
N ASP A 64 17.44 -17.63 -9.25
CA ASP A 64 17.90 -16.24 -9.12
C ASP A 64 17.73 -15.77 -7.66
N GLY A 65 16.49 -15.47 -7.27
CA GLY A 65 16.23 -14.89 -5.96
C GLY A 65 14.77 -14.97 -5.54
N VAL A 66 14.47 -14.25 -4.47
CA VAL A 66 13.14 -14.18 -3.88
C VAL A 66 12.51 -12.83 -4.25
N VAL A 67 11.31 -12.87 -4.81
CA VAL A 67 10.44 -11.73 -5.00
C VAL A 67 9.42 -11.70 -3.87
N TRP A 68 9.33 -10.58 -3.15
CA TRP A 68 8.28 -10.34 -2.16
C TRP A 68 7.07 -9.72 -2.83
N VAL A 69 5.99 -10.49 -2.96
CA VAL A 69 4.69 -9.99 -3.43
C VAL A 69 3.96 -9.42 -2.23
N MET A 70 3.64 -8.12 -2.26
CA MET A 70 2.91 -7.43 -1.21
C MET A 70 1.43 -7.33 -1.56
N THR A 71 0.55 -7.43 -0.57
CA THR A 71 -0.85 -7.05 -0.77
C THR A 71 -1.06 -5.58 -0.44
N GLN A 72 -1.93 -4.92 -1.19
CA GLN A 72 -2.40 -3.60 -0.78
C GLN A 72 -3.20 -3.76 0.52
N ILE A 73 -3.01 -2.83 1.45
CA ILE A 73 -3.72 -2.83 2.73
C ILE A 73 -4.64 -1.62 2.81
N HIS A 74 -5.68 -1.73 3.63
CA HIS A 74 -6.52 -0.62 4.04
C HIS A 74 -5.86 0.08 5.24
N ASP A 75 -5.62 1.39 5.15
CA ASP A 75 -5.01 2.15 6.24
C ASP A 75 -5.40 3.64 6.17
N VAL A 76 -6.08 4.12 7.22
CA VAL A 76 -6.47 5.52 7.39
C VAL A 76 -5.91 6.02 8.72
N ALA A 77 -5.20 7.14 8.66
CA ALA A 77 -4.60 7.77 9.83
C ALA A 77 -5.11 9.19 10.04
N THR A 78 -5.24 9.61 11.30
CA THR A 78 -5.27 11.04 11.64
C THR A 78 -3.82 11.48 11.89
N VAL A 79 -3.31 12.38 11.05
CA VAL A 79 -1.90 12.77 11.05
C VAL A 79 -1.66 14.12 11.72
N ASP A 80 -2.68 14.98 11.80
CA ASP A 80 -2.59 16.26 12.51
C ASP A 80 -3.95 16.71 13.07
N VAL A 81 -3.90 17.46 14.18
CA VAL A 81 -5.06 18.13 14.77
C VAL A 81 -4.63 19.50 15.28
N THR A 82 -5.20 20.56 14.72
CA THR A 82 -4.90 21.94 15.10
C THR A 82 -6.14 22.69 15.55
N LEU A 83 -5.94 23.66 16.44
CA LEU A 83 -6.98 24.53 16.99
C LEU A 83 -6.73 25.97 16.56
N SER A 84 -7.79 26.72 16.24
CA SER A 84 -7.66 28.16 15.97
C SER A 84 -7.26 28.98 17.20
N SER A 85 -7.57 28.49 18.41
CA SER A 85 -7.16 29.07 19.69
C SER A 85 -7.16 28.01 20.81
N ASN A 86 -6.27 28.16 21.79
CA ASN A 86 -6.22 27.33 23.00
C ASN A 86 -6.97 27.95 24.20
N ALA A 87 -7.54 29.14 24.01
CA ALA A 87 -8.37 29.83 25.00
C ALA A 87 -9.55 30.51 24.29
N SER A 88 -10.70 30.53 24.95
CA SER A 88 -11.86 31.28 24.46
C SER A 88 -12.69 31.80 25.63
N TYR A 89 -13.41 32.88 25.39
CA TYR A 89 -14.52 33.25 26.25
C TYR A 89 -15.72 32.35 25.94
N GLN A 90 -16.53 32.11 26.97
CA GLN A 90 -17.76 31.34 26.81
C GLN A 90 -18.63 31.95 25.71
N GLY A 91 -19.10 31.11 24.78
CA GLY A 91 -19.96 31.50 23.66
C GLY A 91 -19.22 31.82 22.36
N TRP A 92 -17.88 31.73 22.35
CA TRP A 92 -17.10 31.84 21.12
C TRP A 92 -16.99 30.49 20.42
N ILE A 93 -16.64 30.55 19.13
CA ILE A 93 -16.35 29.37 18.32
C ILE A 93 -14.83 29.16 18.27
N ILE A 94 -14.39 27.94 18.53
CA ILE A 94 -13.03 27.47 18.26
C ILE A 94 -13.09 26.57 17.04
N GLY A 95 -12.29 26.88 16.01
CA GLY A 95 -12.14 26.03 14.83
C GLY A 95 -11.16 24.90 15.13
N ILE A 96 -11.51 23.69 14.70
CA ILE A 96 -10.72 22.47 14.85
C ILE A 96 -10.47 21.91 13.47
N ASN A 97 -9.20 21.80 13.10
CA ASN A 97 -8.78 21.25 11.82
C ASN A 97 -8.13 19.89 12.06
N VAL A 98 -8.71 18.84 11.49
CA VAL A 98 -8.22 17.46 11.56
C VAL A 98 -7.73 17.05 10.19
N THR A 99 -6.47 16.65 10.07
CA THR A 99 -5.91 16.12 8.83
C THR A 99 -5.95 14.60 8.90
N ALA A 100 -6.75 13.99 8.04
CA ALA A 100 -6.74 12.55 7.82
C ALA A 100 -5.96 12.22 6.55
N GLU A 101 -5.26 11.09 6.54
CA GLU A 101 -4.48 10.60 5.40
C GLU A 101 -4.82 9.14 5.14
N ASN A 102 -4.93 8.78 3.87
CA ASN A 102 -4.99 7.39 3.46
C ASN A 102 -3.56 6.87 3.23
N LEU A 103 -3.06 6.05 4.16
CA LEU A 103 -1.74 5.42 4.08
C LEU A 103 -1.79 4.03 3.41
N GLY A 104 -2.99 3.57 3.06
CA GLY A 104 -3.23 2.29 2.41
C GLY A 104 -3.06 2.33 0.89
N GLY A 105 -3.31 1.19 0.24
CA GLY A 105 -3.27 1.05 -1.23
C GLY A 105 -4.65 1.08 -1.89
N PHE A 106 -5.74 1.18 -1.12
CA PHE A 106 -7.10 1.27 -1.67
C PHE A 106 -7.66 2.66 -1.46
N ASN A 107 -8.62 3.06 -2.29
CA ASN A 107 -9.42 4.23 -1.96
C ASN A 107 -10.26 3.95 -0.71
N GLU A 108 -10.33 4.93 0.19
CA GLU A 108 -10.97 4.76 1.49
C GLU A 108 -12.20 5.64 1.64
N THR A 109 -13.23 5.09 2.28
CA THR A 109 -14.44 5.83 2.66
C THR A 109 -14.67 5.65 4.15
N PHE A 110 -14.58 6.75 4.90
CA PHE A 110 -14.53 6.73 6.36
C PHE A 110 -15.12 7.99 6.98
N ASP A 111 -15.32 7.96 8.29
CA ASP A 111 -15.82 9.08 9.07
C ASP A 111 -14.73 9.66 9.96
N VAL A 112 -14.49 10.97 9.85
CA VAL A 112 -13.67 11.73 10.80
C VAL A 112 -14.57 12.27 11.90
N LYS A 113 -14.23 12.01 13.17
CA LYS A 113 -15.01 12.44 14.34
C LYS A 113 -14.16 13.30 15.26
N ALA A 114 -14.61 14.52 15.51
CA ALA A 114 -13.99 15.40 16.50
C ALA A 114 -14.73 15.30 17.84
N TYR A 115 -13.97 15.26 18.94
CA TYR A 115 -14.52 15.13 20.29
C TYR A 115 -13.97 16.22 21.21
N LEU A 116 -14.83 16.75 22.07
CA LEU A 116 -14.45 17.54 23.23
C LEU A 116 -14.50 16.62 24.46
N ASN A 117 -13.34 16.31 25.04
CA ASN A 117 -13.20 15.27 26.06
C ASN A 117 -13.78 13.93 25.57
N THR A 118 -15.00 13.59 25.98
CA THR A 118 -15.74 12.40 25.56
C THR A 118 -17.01 12.72 24.74
N THR A 119 -17.32 14.01 24.54
CA THR A 119 -18.53 14.46 23.84
C THR A 119 -18.23 14.67 22.36
N LEU A 120 -19.02 14.06 21.48
CA LEU A 120 -18.89 14.24 20.03
C LEU A 120 -19.25 15.68 19.65
N ILE A 121 -18.35 16.35 18.94
CA ILE A 121 -18.57 17.68 18.36
C ILE A 121 -19.28 17.54 17.01
N GLY A 122 -18.75 16.65 16.16
CA GLY A 122 -19.29 16.42 14.83
C GLY A 122 -18.66 15.21 14.14
N THR A 123 -19.23 14.84 13.01
CA THR A 123 -18.72 13.79 12.13
C THR A 123 -18.71 14.32 10.70
N ILE A 124 -17.57 14.18 10.02
CA ILE A 124 -17.41 14.48 8.61
C ILE A 124 -17.20 13.17 7.88
N HIS A 125 -18.04 12.91 6.89
CA HIS A 125 -17.93 11.76 6.01
C HIS A 125 -16.96 12.09 4.87
N VAL A 126 -15.93 11.27 4.70
CA VAL A 126 -14.96 11.35 3.61
C VAL A 126 -15.21 10.15 2.69
N ALA A 127 -15.43 10.43 1.42
CA ALA A 127 -15.69 9.40 0.42
C ALA A 127 -14.51 9.32 -0.56
N ASP A 128 -14.12 8.08 -0.86
CA ASP A 128 -13.20 7.75 -1.96
C ASP A 128 -11.84 8.49 -1.91
N LEU A 129 -11.25 8.64 -0.72
CA LEU A 129 -9.93 9.26 -0.56
C LEU A 129 -8.86 8.34 -1.14
N ALA A 130 -8.18 8.76 -2.20
CA ALA A 130 -7.15 7.96 -2.86
C ALA A 130 -5.89 7.72 -1.98
N PRO A 131 -5.14 6.64 -2.21
CA PRO A 131 -3.85 6.37 -1.56
C PRO A 131 -2.89 7.55 -1.57
N GLY A 132 -2.28 7.85 -0.43
CA GLY A 132 -1.33 8.94 -0.25
C GLY A 132 -1.94 10.35 -0.23
N ASN A 133 -3.25 10.48 -0.41
CA ASN A 133 -3.93 11.77 -0.30
C ASN A 133 -4.37 12.07 1.14
N GLN A 134 -4.46 13.36 1.44
CA GLN A 134 -4.97 13.90 2.69
C GLN A 134 -6.32 14.57 2.50
N TYR A 135 -7.11 14.58 3.58
CA TYR A 135 -8.36 15.31 3.70
C TYR A 135 -8.33 16.18 4.96
N LEU A 136 -8.63 17.48 4.79
CA LEU A 136 -8.77 18.43 5.89
C LEU A 136 -10.24 18.50 6.33
N ALA A 137 -10.54 17.95 7.50
CA ALA A 137 -11.86 18.00 8.12
C ALA A 137 -11.92 19.16 9.12
N GLU A 138 -12.79 20.12 8.87
CA GLU A 138 -12.95 21.34 9.68
C GLU A 138 -14.22 21.25 10.55
N PHE A 139 -14.07 21.48 11.85
CA PHE A 139 -15.17 21.46 12.82
C PHE A 139 -15.20 22.76 13.62
N ASP A 140 -16.42 23.18 13.98
CA ASP A 140 -16.64 24.33 14.87
C ASP A 140 -17.07 23.86 16.27
N LEU A 141 -16.27 24.20 17.29
CA LEU A 141 -16.62 23.97 18.69
C LEU A 141 -17.26 25.23 19.30
N ASN A 142 -18.54 25.14 19.62
CA ASN A 142 -19.25 26.19 20.37
C ASN A 142 -19.04 26.04 21.87
N THR A 143 -18.45 27.06 22.50
CA THR A 143 -18.12 27.05 23.94
C THR A 143 -19.24 27.59 24.83
N SER A 144 -20.40 27.96 24.30
CA SER A 144 -21.51 28.54 25.08
C SER A 144 -21.99 27.64 26.23
N GLY A 145 -21.94 26.32 26.04
CA GLY A 145 -22.35 25.33 27.04
C GLY A 145 -21.27 24.91 28.02
N LEU A 146 -20.06 25.47 27.92
CA LEU A 146 -18.91 25.09 28.75
C LEU A 146 -18.76 26.03 29.95
N THR A 147 -18.44 25.46 31.11
CA THR A 147 -18.15 26.24 32.32
C THR A 147 -16.73 26.83 32.24
N PRO A 148 -16.55 28.16 32.42
CA PRO A 148 -15.22 28.77 32.43
C PRO A 148 -14.34 28.22 33.56
N CYS A 149 -13.07 27.96 33.28
CA CYS A 149 -12.08 27.58 34.29
C CYS A 149 -11.51 28.78 35.08
N HIS A 150 -11.69 30.00 34.56
CA HIS A 150 -11.27 31.24 35.20
C HIS A 150 -12.23 32.38 34.83
N THR A 151 -12.53 33.24 35.79
CA THR A 151 -13.32 34.46 35.58
C THR A 151 -12.40 35.66 35.78
N TYR A 152 -12.09 36.38 34.70
CA TYR A 152 -11.41 37.67 34.79
C TYR A 152 -12.45 38.73 35.15
N ILE A 153 -12.45 39.14 36.41
CA ILE A 153 -13.30 40.21 36.98
C ILE A 153 -12.58 41.54 36.92
#